data_AF-A0A6B3HQY4-F1
#
_entry.id   AF-A0A6B3HQY4-F1
#
_cell.length_a   1.000
_cell.length_b   1.000
_cell.length_c   1.000
_cell.angle_alpha   90.00
_cell.angle_beta   90.00
_cell.angle_gamma   90.00
#
_symmetry.space_group_name_H-M   'P 1'
#
loop_
_entity.id
_entity.type
_entity.pdbx_description
1 polymer ?
#
loop_
_entity_poly.entity_id
_entity_poly.type
_entity_poly.pdbx_seq_one_letter_code
_entity_poly.pdbx_strand_id
1 'polypeptide(L)'
;ALEKCWHIRGYYGSLSHNVKAVYQRYLGWFDGNPAHLWEHPPVESAERYVECMGGADAVVAKARDYAEAGDPRFAATLLNHVVFADASHAAAR
;
A
#
# COMPACT_ATOMS: atom_id res chain seq x y z
N ALA A 1 12.67 10.93 25.90
CA ALA A 1 14.13 10.77 26.06
C ALA A 1 14.75 10.08 24.84
N LEU A 2 14.33 8.86 24.48
CA LEU A 2 14.92 8.06 23.38
C LEU A 2 14.89 8.73 21.99
N GLU A 3 13.81 9.44 21.65
CA GLU A 3 13.64 10.06 20.32
C GLU A 3 14.74 11.08 19.96
N LYS A 4 15.33 11.73 20.97
CA LYS A 4 16.39 12.74 20.83
C LYS A 4 17.79 12.12 20.68
N CYS A 5 17.94 10.81 20.90
CA CYS A 5 19.21 10.11 20.75
C CYS A 5 19.44 9.74 19.27
N TRP A 6 20.44 10.35 18.65
CA TRP A 6 20.74 10.16 17.22
C TRP A 6 21.04 8.69 16.85
N HIS A 7 21.66 7.93 17.76
CA HIS A 7 22.04 6.52 17.54
C HIS A 7 20.86 5.54 17.71
N ILE A 8 19.64 6.02 18.01
CA ILE A 8 18.41 5.22 18.13
C ILE A 8 17.44 5.53 16.99
N ARG A 9 17.84 6.37 16.02
CA ARG A 9 16.99 6.71 14.88
C ARG A 9 16.84 5.51 13.94
N GLY A 10 15.69 5.42 13.30
CA GLY A 10 15.33 4.33 12.40
C GLY A 10 16.01 4.41 11.02
N TYR A 11 17.33 4.50 10.98
CA TYR A 11 18.11 4.54 9.73
C TYR A 11 18.25 3.15 9.08
N TYR A 12 18.21 2.09 9.88
CA TYR A 12 18.28 0.70 9.40
C TYR A 12 16.93 0.01 9.56
N GLY A 13 16.50 -0.24 10.80
CA GLY A 13 15.12 -0.62 11.09
C GLY A 13 14.22 0.61 11.12
N SER A 14 12.92 0.44 10.86
CA SER A 14 11.95 1.51 11.05
C SER A 14 10.99 1.14 12.18
N LEU A 15 10.54 2.12 12.96
CA LEU A 15 9.57 1.87 14.03
C LEU A 15 8.31 1.19 13.49
N SER A 16 7.80 1.64 12.33
CA SER A 16 6.62 1.08 11.67
C SER A 16 6.78 -0.42 11.37
N HIS A 17 7.84 -0.81 10.67
CA HIS A 17 8.05 -2.22 10.32
C HIS A 17 8.39 -3.08 11.55
N ASN A 18 9.14 -2.55 12.53
CA ASN A 18 9.52 -3.31 13.72
C ASN A 18 8.30 -3.62 14.62
N VAL A 19 7.38 -2.68 14.78
CA VAL A 19 6.13 -2.93 15.54
C VAL A 19 5.27 -3.98 14.83
N LYS A 20 5.14 -3.90 13.49
CA LYS A 20 4.45 -4.94 12.70
C LYS A 20 5.11 -6.31 12.84
N ALA A 21 6.45 -6.38 12.88
CA ALA A 21 7.18 -7.62 13.05
C ALA A 21 6.94 -8.28 14.43
N VAL A 22 6.76 -7.48 15.48
CA VAL A 22 6.35 -8.01 16.80
C VAL A 22 4.97 -8.66 16.70
N TYR A 23 3.99 -7.99 16.08
CA TYR A 23 2.66 -8.58 15.84
C TYR A 23 2.79 -9.90 15.07
N GLN A 24 3.54 -9.88 13.96
CA GLN A 24 3.77 -11.07 13.13
C GLN A 24 4.41 -12.23 13.91
N ARG A 25 5.30 -11.95 14.87
CA ARG A 25 5.92 -12.98 15.70
C ARG A 25 4.93 -13.68 16.64
N TYR A 26 3.98 -12.95 17.21
CA TYR A 26 3.09 -13.47 18.26
C TYR A 26 1.73 -13.93 17.73
N LEU A 27 1.20 -13.26 16.71
CA LEU A 27 -0.15 -13.47 16.19
C LEU A 27 -0.15 -13.93 14.72
N GLY A 28 0.99 -13.82 14.02
CA GLY A 28 1.11 -14.21 12.62
C GLY A 28 0.67 -13.10 11.66
N TRP A 29 0.42 -13.50 10.42
CA TRP A 29 0.06 -12.58 9.33
C TRP A 29 -1.41 -12.15 9.36
N PHE A 30 -2.29 -13.00 9.91
CA PHE A 30 -3.73 -12.79 9.92
C PHE A 30 -4.12 -11.83 11.05
N ASP A 31 -4.90 -10.81 10.73
CA ASP A 31 -5.29 -9.76 11.67
C ASP A 31 -6.57 -10.08 12.47
N GLY A 32 -7.20 -11.23 12.21
CA GLY A 32 -8.44 -11.66 12.85
C GLY A 32 -9.70 -11.24 12.09
N ASN A 33 -9.60 -10.42 11.04
CA ASN A 33 -10.74 -10.02 10.20
C ASN A 33 -10.97 -11.04 9.06
N PRO A 34 -12.11 -11.76 9.02
CA PRO A 34 -12.38 -12.76 7.97
C PRO A 34 -12.29 -12.23 6.53
N ALA A 35 -12.47 -10.92 6.31
CA ALA A 35 -12.29 -10.31 5.00
C ALA A 35 -10.86 -10.48 4.44
N HIS A 36 -9.86 -10.59 5.32
CA HIS A 36 -8.46 -10.77 4.96
C HIS A 36 -8.00 -12.24 5.01
N LEU A 37 -8.91 -13.18 5.28
CA LEU A 37 -8.55 -14.58 5.46
C LEU A 37 -8.18 -15.26 4.13
N TRP A 38 -8.89 -14.93 3.06
CA TRP A 38 -8.70 -15.52 1.74
C TRP A 38 -8.93 -14.49 0.65
N GLU A 39 -8.04 -13.50 0.61
CA GLU A 39 -8.05 -12.45 -0.40
C GLU A 39 -7.69 -13.00 -1.79
N HIS A 40 -8.20 -12.34 -2.82
CA HIS A 40 -7.75 -12.58 -4.19
C HIS A 40 -6.23 -12.31 -4.32
N PRO A 41 -5.52 -13.04 -5.20
CA PRO A 41 -4.18 -12.68 -5.61
C PRO A 41 -4.10 -11.22 -6.12
N PRO A 42 -2.92 -10.57 -6.05
CA PRO A 42 -2.79 -9.14 -6.36
C PRO A 42 -3.36 -8.70 -7.71
N VAL A 43 -3.14 -9.46 -8.79
CA VAL A 43 -3.65 -9.14 -10.14
C VAL A 43 -5.18 -9.19 -10.19
N GLU A 44 -5.77 -10.29 -9.72
CA GLU A 44 -7.23 -10.47 -9.70
C GLU A 44 -7.95 -9.42 -8.85
N SER A 45 -7.37 -9.06 -7.70
CA SER A 45 -7.87 -7.99 -6.83
C SER A 45 -7.78 -6.63 -7.52
N ALA A 46 -6.63 -6.35 -8.14
CA ALA A 46 -6.36 -5.11 -8.85
C ALA A 46 -7.32 -4.84 -10.01
N GLU A 47 -7.59 -5.83 -10.86
CA GLU A 47 -8.55 -5.71 -11.97
C GLU A 47 -9.93 -5.25 -11.47
N ARG A 48 -10.43 -5.88 -10.40
CA ARG A 48 -11.74 -5.56 -9.80
C ARG A 48 -11.75 -4.18 -9.16
N TYR A 49 -10.69 -3.79 -8.46
CA TYR A 49 -10.58 -2.45 -7.89
C TYR A 49 -10.57 -1.38 -8.98
N VAL A 50 -9.79 -1.58 -10.04
CA VAL A 50 -9.73 -0.65 -11.18
C VAL A 50 -11.09 -0.54 -11.87
N GLU A 51 -11.77 -1.67 -12.10
CA GLU A 51 -13.14 -1.69 -12.63
C GLU A 51 -14.10 -0.88 -11.74
N CYS A 52 -14.12 -1.15 -10.43
CA CYS A 52 -14.98 -0.44 -9.46
C CYS A 52 -14.71 1.07 -9.40
N MET A 53 -13.48 1.50 -9.68
CA MET A 53 -13.08 2.91 -9.64
C MET A 53 -13.27 3.65 -10.97
N GLY A 54 -13.76 2.98 -12.01
CA GLY A 54 -14.06 3.59 -13.32
C GLY A 54 -12.94 3.46 -14.35
N GLY A 55 -12.05 2.48 -14.20
CA GLY A 55 -10.98 2.18 -15.16
C GLY A 55 -9.63 2.82 -14.83
N ALA A 56 -8.58 2.34 -15.51
CA ALA A 56 -7.19 2.68 -15.20
C ALA A 56 -6.91 4.19 -15.22
N ASP A 57 -7.36 4.90 -16.25
CA ASP A 57 -7.10 6.33 -16.40
C ASP A 57 -7.80 7.16 -15.30
N ALA A 58 -9.00 6.74 -14.86
CA ALA A 58 -9.70 7.38 -13.75
C ALA A 58 -8.95 7.20 -12.43
N VAL A 59 -8.37 6.01 -12.20
CA VAL A 59 -7.54 5.73 -11.02
C VAL A 59 -6.25 6.56 -11.05
N VAL A 60 -5.58 6.65 -12.20
CA VAL A 60 -4.36 7.48 -12.37
C VAL A 60 -4.65 8.95 -12.12
N ALA A 61 -5.78 9.47 -12.62
CA ALA A 61 -6.20 10.85 -12.36
C ALA A 61 -6.39 11.09 -10.85
N LYS A 62 -7.12 10.21 -10.16
CA LYS A 62 -7.30 10.28 -8.70
C LYS A 62 -5.96 10.20 -7.96
N ALA A 63 -5.06 9.30 -8.37
CA ALA A 63 -3.75 9.17 -7.74
C ALA A 63 -2.93 10.46 -7.86
N ARG A 64 -3.02 11.16 -9.00
CA ARG A 64 -2.41 12.48 -9.17
C ARG A 64 -2.99 13.49 -8.19
N ASP A 65 -4.31 13.56 -8.05
CA ASP A 65 -4.98 14.46 -7.10
C ASP A 65 -4.48 14.22 -5.66
N TYR A 66 -4.38 12.95 -5.23
CA TYR A 66 -3.87 12.61 -3.90
C TYR A 66 -2.39 12.98 -3.73
N ALA A 67 -1.56 12.76 -4.75
CA ALA A 67 -0.16 13.14 -4.70
C ALA A 67 0.01 14.68 -4.59
N GLU A 68 -0.74 15.44 -5.38
CA GLU A 68 -0.75 16.91 -5.35
C GLU A 68 -1.30 17.46 -4.02
N ALA A 69 -2.24 16.74 -3.40
CA ALA A 69 -2.76 17.05 -2.07
C ALA A 69 -1.80 16.66 -0.91
N GLY A 70 -0.64 16.06 -1.20
CA GLY A 70 0.35 15.68 -0.19
C GLY A 70 0.11 14.31 0.46
N ASP A 71 -0.70 13.44 -0.15
CA ASP A 71 -0.87 12.03 0.24
C ASP A 71 -0.27 11.07 -0.80
N PRO A 72 1.08 11.00 -0.90
CA PRO A 72 1.74 10.07 -1.80
C PRO A 72 1.57 8.61 -1.36
N ARG A 73 1.16 8.35 -0.10
CA ARG A 73 0.97 6.98 0.40
C ARG A 73 -0.24 6.36 -0.27
N PHE A 74 -1.35 7.08 -0.30
CA PHE A 74 -2.55 6.59 -0.96
C PHE A 74 -2.44 6.63 -2.48
N ALA A 75 -1.77 7.66 -3.05
CA ALA A 75 -1.46 7.69 -4.47
C ALA A 75 -0.70 6.41 -4.91
N ALA A 76 0.31 5.99 -4.15
CA ALA A 76 1.03 4.74 -4.42
C ALA A 76 0.14 3.50 -4.35
N THR A 77 -0.83 3.44 -3.43
CA THR A 77 -1.82 2.34 -3.35
C THR A 77 -2.68 2.28 -4.61
N LEU A 78 -3.20 3.42 -5.07
CA LEU A 78 -4.02 3.48 -6.28
C LEU A 78 -3.24 3.06 -7.52
N LEU A 79 -2.03 3.61 -7.71
CA LEU A 79 -1.17 3.28 -8.85
C LEU A 79 -0.73 1.81 -8.84
N ASN A 80 -0.50 1.23 -7.66
CA ASN A 80 -0.18 -0.19 -7.54
C ASN A 80 -1.31 -1.08 -8.10
N HIS A 81 -2.58 -0.75 -7.85
CA HIS A 81 -3.69 -1.49 -8.46
C HIS A 81 -3.69 -1.34 -9.99
N VAL A 82 -3.39 -0.16 -10.54
CA VAL A 82 -3.28 0.00 -12.00
C VAL A 82 -2.12 -0.85 -12.57
N VAL A 83 -0.95 -0.82 -11.94
CA VAL A 83 0.23 -1.59 -12.39
C VAL A 83 0.01 -3.10 -12.32
N PHE A 84 -0.68 -3.60 -11.29
CA PHE A 84 -1.01 -5.03 -11.20
C PHE A 84 -2.08 -5.46 -12.20
N ALA A 85 -3.03 -4.58 -12.56
CA ALA A 85 -4.06 -4.85 -13.56
C ALA A 85 -3.54 -4.73 -15.00
N ASP A 86 -2.69 -3.74 -15.27
CA ASP A 86 -2.04 -3.50 -16.56
C ASP A 86 -0.59 -3.03 -16.35
N ALA A 87 0.34 -3.98 -16.39
CA ALA A 87 1.77 -3.71 -16.22
C ALA A 87 2.36 -2.83 -17.35
N SER A 88 1.64 -2.63 -18.45
CA SER A 88 2.07 -1.82 -19.59
C SER A 88 1.60 -0.36 -19.52
N HIS A 89 0.72 -0.01 -18.57
CA HIS A 89 0.17 1.35 -18.43
C HIS A 89 1.27 2.35 -18.02
N ALA A 90 1.75 3.12 -19.00
CA ALA A 90 2.93 3.97 -18.83
C ALA A 90 2.74 5.12 -17.84
N ALA A 91 1.52 5.66 -17.69
CA ALA A 91 1.27 6.76 -16.77
C ALA A 91 1.12 6.31 -15.31
N ALA A 92 0.94 5.00 -15.08
CA ALA A 92 0.82 4.43 -13.75
C ALA A 92 2.15 4.03 -13.10
N ARG A 93 3.20 3.85 -13.92
CA ARG A 93 4.55 3.44 -13.51
C ARG A 93 5.43 4.61 -13.11
#